data_AF-A0A173T7Z2-F1
#
_entry.id   AF-A0A173T7Z2-F1
#
_cell.length_a   1.000
_cell.length_b   1.000
_cell.length_c   1.000
_cell.angle_alpha   90.00
_cell.angle_beta   90.00
_cell.angle_gamma   90.00
#
_symmetry.space_group_name_H-M   'P 1'
#
loop_
_entity.id
_entity.type
_entity.pdbx_description
1 polymer ?
#
loop_
_entity_poly.entity_id
_entity_poly.type
_entity_poly.pdbx_seq_one_letter_code
_entity_poly.pdbx_strand_id
1 'polypeptide(L)'
;MPRNSFVQMSKLHNVRGRIYYISSDKKQENLYAVYETTDRKFWTELAKCNQAEFKKSGTEGKCIEAREFIIALPESFVDYPPDGLLKYMTDKFKSRYGVDCIAALHHNKRKTNYHIHLIFAERNYLDEPIEKIATRNMFYDEKGNHVRTKKEILDENGTIRKRCKVIKKGEVYERQMFTIKDARFKQEHFLDEVKVFYTDVINGLVKDEKEKLSAFKRGDVYLATKKIGKNNPKADKITLNNKVIQDWNRTVDHALVSGMERKEILKVKQEQISTPIKESIHKYGNHPELLFMIIFRAIELLKELIKLLIQKQEQQKARISDLMERRNEKQEKQPAPSVTQTDNQTIPAVTQPFKAPATTTAEKTVIPPRPRMSELAHDYEMRLEEIMEKLKRQNRAIHTQEVKKDLIDEDLKNCTGLFQGKKRKELQAQSNKYAETIKIMKQGLSHIVQDYKYPTVDAFLQVYKQGKSEYESYVKANKEWNSKYGENSIHRKLAEKQAEVQKREQDRDFNYRSPSDRGAR
;
A
#
# COMPACT_ATOMS: atom_id res chain seq x y z
N MET A 1 -27.22 9.59 7.75
CA MET A 1 -25.88 9.69 8.35
C MET A 1 -25.00 10.59 7.49
N PRO A 2 -24.17 11.47 8.08
CA PRO A 2 -23.22 12.28 7.31
C PRO A 2 -22.18 11.38 6.60
N ARG A 3 -22.04 11.54 5.27
CA ARG A 3 -21.05 10.85 4.42
C ARG A 3 -19.64 11.38 4.69
N ASN A 4 -18.95 10.86 5.70
CA ASN A 4 -17.51 11.11 5.88
C ASN A 4 -16.63 10.05 5.20
N SER A 5 -17.19 8.89 4.82
CA SER A 5 -16.50 7.81 4.12
C SER A 5 -17.48 6.98 3.28
N PHE A 6 -17.01 6.38 2.18
CA PHE A 6 -17.84 5.54 1.32
C PHE A 6 -18.03 4.11 1.87
N VAL A 7 -17.15 3.66 2.78
CA VAL A 7 -17.35 2.46 3.60
C VAL A 7 -17.36 2.85 5.07
N GLN A 8 -18.40 2.46 5.79
CA GLN A 8 -18.50 2.63 7.24
C GLN A 8 -18.62 1.27 7.90
N MET A 9 -17.92 1.06 9.02
CA MET A 9 -18.01 -0.18 9.80
C MET A 9 -18.70 0.06 11.12
N SER A 10 -19.62 -0.82 11.51
CA SER A 10 -20.33 -0.79 12.79
C SER A 10 -20.28 -2.14 13.49
N LYS A 11 -20.28 -2.12 14.82
CA LYS A 11 -20.39 -3.32 15.67
C LYS A 11 -21.87 -3.65 15.87
N LEU A 12 -22.24 -4.91 15.74
CA LEU A 12 -23.61 -5.37 15.96
C LEU A 12 -23.72 -6.14 17.28
N HIS A 13 -24.69 -5.75 18.10
CA HIS A 13 -25.01 -6.40 19.39
C HIS A 13 -26.28 -7.25 19.33
N ASN A 14 -27.01 -7.19 18.21
CA ASN A 14 -28.19 -8.00 17.92
C ASN A 14 -28.22 -8.25 16.41
N VAL A 15 -27.43 -9.23 15.96
CA VAL A 15 -27.25 -9.54 14.53
C VAL A 15 -28.57 -9.99 13.90
N ARG A 16 -29.35 -10.82 14.60
CA ARG A 16 -30.65 -11.31 14.12
C ARG A 16 -31.63 -10.16 13.87
N GLY A 17 -31.73 -9.24 14.81
CA GLY A 17 -32.57 -8.05 14.69
C GLY A 17 -32.10 -7.13 13.56
N ARG A 18 -30.78 -6.94 13.42
CA ARG A 18 -30.21 -6.11 12.35
C ARG A 18 -30.45 -6.71 10.97
N ILE A 19 -30.25 -8.01 10.84
CA ILE A 19 -30.54 -8.78 9.64
C ILE A 19 -32.00 -8.56 9.20
N TYR A 20 -32.96 -8.80 10.11
CA TYR A 20 -34.37 -8.59 9.80
C TYR A 20 -34.66 -7.13 9.40
N TYR A 21 -34.01 -6.17 10.06
CA TYR A 21 -34.19 -4.76 9.76
C TYR A 21 -33.69 -4.38 8.37
N ILE A 22 -32.58 -4.94 7.90
CA ILE A 22 -32.05 -4.62 6.57
C ILE A 22 -32.72 -5.43 5.46
N SER A 23 -33.16 -6.66 5.72
CA SER A 23 -33.62 -7.57 4.67
C SER A 23 -35.15 -7.67 4.54
N SER A 24 -35.92 -6.81 5.20
CA SER A 24 -37.38 -6.83 5.16
C SER A 24 -37.96 -5.60 4.48
N ASP A 25 -38.80 -5.85 3.47
CA ASP A 25 -39.72 -4.90 2.83
C ASP A 25 -40.60 -4.14 3.83
N LYS A 26 -41.00 -4.76 4.96
CA LYS A 26 -41.76 -4.11 6.04
C LYS A 26 -40.95 -3.07 6.81
N LYS A 27 -39.61 -3.10 6.71
CA LYS A 27 -38.70 -2.21 7.45
C LYS A 27 -37.97 -1.24 6.53
N GLN A 28 -37.76 -1.60 5.26
CA GLN A 28 -37.05 -0.79 4.28
C GLN A 28 -37.92 -0.50 3.06
N GLU A 29 -38.30 0.77 2.89
CA GLU A 29 -39.12 1.23 1.76
C GLU A 29 -38.41 1.10 0.40
N ASN A 30 -37.07 1.13 0.37
CA ASN A 30 -36.29 1.05 -0.87
C ASN A 30 -35.28 -0.11 -0.81
N LEU A 31 -35.77 -1.31 -0.53
CA LEU A 31 -35.00 -2.56 -0.60
C LEU A 31 -35.07 -3.12 -2.03
N TYR A 32 -33.92 -3.39 -2.64
CA TYR A 32 -33.82 -3.88 -4.01
C TYR A 32 -33.44 -5.36 -4.12
N ALA A 33 -32.56 -5.83 -3.24
CA ALA A 33 -32.09 -7.21 -3.26
C ALA A 33 -31.58 -7.61 -1.86
N VAL A 34 -31.63 -8.90 -1.57
CA VAL A 34 -31.04 -9.54 -0.38
C VAL A 34 -30.27 -10.76 -0.85
N TYR A 35 -29.03 -10.91 -0.37
CA TYR A 35 -28.20 -12.05 -0.71
C TYR A 35 -27.53 -12.60 0.55
N GLU A 36 -27.50 -13.92 0.69
CA GLU A 36 -26.98 -14.63 1.84
C GLU A 36 -26.02 -15.73 1.39
N THR A 37 -24.86 -15.83 2.05
CA THR A 37 -23.86 -16.86 1.72
C THR A 37 -24.01 -18.12 2.56
N THR A 38 -24.97 -18.11 3.49
CA THR A 38 -25.29 -19.17 4.46
C THR A 38 -26.76 -19.04 4.88
N ASP A 39 -27.27 -19.99 5.66
CA ASP A 39 -28.67 -20.00 6.09
C ASP A 39 -28.96 -19.08 7.29
N ARG A 40 -30.25 -18.90 7.62
CA ARG A 40 -30.70 -18.10 8.78
C ARG A 40 -30.38 -18.73 10.13
N LYS A 41 -30.22 -20.06 10.17
CA LYS A 41 -29.94 -20.80 11.39
C LYS A 41 -28.52 -20.48 11.88
N PHE A 42 -27.56 -20.37 10.97
CA PHE A 42 -26.19 -19.92 11.23
C PHE A 42 -26.15 -18.66 12.09
N TRP A 43 -26.85 -17.60 11.70
CA TRP A 43 -26.82 -16.31 12.41
C TRP A 43 -27.40 -16.39 13.82
N THR A 44 -28.39 -17.26 14.02
CA THR A 44 -28.99 -17.51 15.33
C THR A 44 -28.02 -18.26 16.24
N GLU A 45 -27.33 -19.27 15.71
CA GLU A 45 -26.34 -20.04 16.44
C GLU A 45 -25.07 -19.23 16.73
N LEU A 46 -24.64 -18.40 15.78
CA LEU A 46 -23.52 -17.46 15.93
C LEU A 46 -23.79 -16.48 17.08
N ALA A 47 -24.99 -15.89 17.14
CA ALA A 47 -25.38 -14.99 18.23
C ALA A 47 -25.32 -15.71 19.59
N LYS A 48 -25.89 -16.92 19.69
CA LYS A 48 -25.83 -17.74 20.91
C LYS A 48 -24.40 -18.05 21.33
N CYS A 49 -23.55 -18.48 20.39
CA CYS A 49 -22.14 -18.76 20.64
C CYS A 49 -21.41 -17.51 21.16
N ASN A 50 -21.55 -16.38 20.49
CA ASN A 50 -20.89 -15.14 20.88
C ASN A 50 -21.34 -14.65 22.27
N GLN A 51 -22.64 -14.72 22.57
CA GLN A 51 -23.16 -14.33 23.88
C GLN A 51 -22.67 -15.26 25.00
N ALA A 52 -22.65 -16.57 24.76
CA ALA A 52 -22.13 -17.54 25.72
C ALA A 52 -20.64 -17.31 26.02
N GLU A 53 -19.82 -17.13 24.98
CA GLU A 53 -18.38 -16.88 25.13
C GLU A 53 -18.08 -15.53 25.79
N PHE A 54 -18.85 -14.48 25.47
CA PHE A 54 -18.73 -13.18 26.12
C PHE A 54 -19.09 -13.24 27.62
N LYS A 55 -20.13 -14.01 27.97
CA LYS A 55 -20.48 -14.23 29.38
C LYS A 55 -19.40 -15.00 30.12
N LYS A 56 -18.79 -16.01 29.49
CA LYS A 56 -17.67 -16.78 30.07
C LYS A 56 -16.41 -15.93 30.26
N SER A 57 -16.15 -14.95 29.40
CA SER A 57 -14.94 -14.13 29.49
C SER A 57 -14.98 -13.11 30.64
N GLY A 58 -16.13 -12.85 31.24
CA GLY A 58 -16.29 -11.88 32.33
C GLY A 58 -15.97 -10.43 31.93
N THR A 59 -15.88 -10.15 30.63
CA THR A 59 -15.49 -8.83 30.11
C THR A 59 -16.65 -7.85 30.22
N GLU A 60 -16.38 -6.62 30.67
CA GLU A 60 -17.38 -5.56 30.70
C GLU A 60 -17.80 -5.09 29.30
N GLY A 61 -19.04 -4.58 29.18
CA GLY A 61 -19.57 -4.00 27.95
C GLY A 61 -20.63 -4.88 27.25
N LYS A 62 -20.79 -4.69 25.93
CA LYS A 62 -21.77 -5.41 25.11
C LYS A 62 -21.09 -6.41 24.18
N CYS A 63 -21.62 -7.63 24.14
CA CYS A 63 -21.18 -8.65 23.20
C CYS A 63 -21.30 -8.15 21.75
N ILE A 64 -20.24 -8.35 20.96
CA ILE A 64 -20.26 -8.10 19.52
C ILE A 64 -20.63 -9.42 18.86
N GLU A 65 -21.79 -9.50 18.24
CA GLU A 65 -22.27 -10.70 17.57
C GLU A 65 -21.79 -10.79 16.12
N ALA A 66 -21.65 -9.64 15.45
CA ALA A 66 -21.17 -9.51 14.08
C ALA A 66 -20.72 -8.07 13.82
N ARG A 67 -20.27 -7.79 12.59
CA ARG A 67 -20.01 -6.43 12.10
C ARG A 67 -20.78 -6.16 10.83
N GLU A 68 -21.02 -4.89 10.57
CA GLU A 68 -21.70 -4.40 9.38
C GLU A 68 -20.83 -3.38 8.66
N PHE A 69 -20.69 -3.56 7.35
CA PHE A 69 -20.28 -2.51 6.44
C PHE A 69 -21.49 -1.85 5.79
N ILE A 70 -21.48 -0.52 5.73
CA ILE A 70 -22.36 0.27 4.88
C ILE A 70 -21.49 0.83 3.76
N ILE A 71 -21.71 0.33 2.54
CA ILE A 71 -20.89 0.62 1.36
C ILE A 71 -21.73 1.47 0.40
N ALA A 72 -21.38 2.73 0.23
CA ALA A 72 -21.98 3.60 -0.77
C ALA A 72 -21.45 3.27 -2.16
N LEU A 73 -22.34 3.18 -3.14
CA LEU A 73 -22.04 2.87 -4.53
C LEU A 73 -22.09 4.13 -5.40
N PRO A 74 -21.42 4.14 -6.57
CA PRO A 74 -21.69 5.12 -7.63
C PRO A 74 -23.17 5.14 -8.02
N GLU A 75 -23.68 6.30 -8.42
CA GLU A 75 -25.11 6.43 -8.75
C GLU A 75 -25.45 5.68 -10.05
N SER A 76 -24.51 5.58 -11.00
CA SER A 76 -24.65 4.77 -12.22
C SER A 76 -24.86 3.28 -11.95
N PHE A 77 -24.58 2.79 -10.73
CA PHE A 77 -24.71 1.37 -10.44
C PHE A 77 -26.17 0.90 -10.37
N VAL A 78 -27.14 1.83 -10.39
CA VAL A 78 -28.56 1.51 -10.56
C VAL A 78 -28.87 0.84 -11.90
N ASP A 79 -27.97 0.96 -12.88
CA ASP A 79 -28.11 0.36 -14.21
C ASP A 79 -27.74 -1.13 -14.22
N TYR A 80 -27.09 -1.64 -13.15
CA TYR A 80 -26.81 -3.06 -13.00
C TYR A 80 -28.01 -3.81 -12.41
N PRO A 81 -28.25 -5.08 -12.81
CA PRO A 81 -29.23 -5.94 -12.14
C PRO A 81 -28.96 -6.03 -10.62
N PRO A 82 -29.91 -5.63 -9.75
CA PRO A 82 -29.70 -5.54 -8.31
C PRO A 82 -29.15 -6.81 -7.66
N ASP A 83 -29.74 -7.97 -7.97
CA ASP A 83 -29.32 -9.26 -7.41
C ASP A 83 -27.92 -9.65 -7.86
N GLY A 84 -27.60 -9.43 -9.14
CA GLY A 84 -26.29 -9.74 -9.71
C GLY A 84 -25.18 -8.87 -9.12
N LEU A 85 -25.43 -7.56 -9.00
CA LEU A 85 -24.51 -6.62 -8.38
C LEU A 85 -24.27 -6.96 -6.91
N LEU A 86 -25.35 -7.18 -6.14
CA LEU A 86 -25.25 -7.50 -4.71
C LEU A 86 -24.51 -8.81 -4.48
N LYS A 87 -24.83 -9.85 -5.27
CA LYS A 87 -24.15 -11.14 -5.23
C LYS A 87 -22.66 -11.00 -5.54
N TYR A 88 -22.30 -10.32 -6.62
CA TYR A 88 -20.91 -10.10 -7.01
C TYR A 88 -20.10 -9.39 -5.90
N MET A 89 -20.63 -8.30 -5.37
CA MET A 89 -19.96 -7.53 -4.30
C MET A 89 -19.77 -8.37 -3.04
N THR A 90 -20.80 -9.14 -2.65
CA THR A 90 -20.76 -9.97 -1.45
C THR A 90 -19.83 -11.17 -1.61
N ASP A 91 -19.86 -11.85 -2.77
CA ASP A 91 -19.02 -13.00 -3.06
C ASP A 91 -17.54 -12.62 -3.14
N LYS A 92 -17.22 -11.43 -3.69
CA LYS A 92 -15.83 -10.90 -3.67
C LYS A 92 -15.33 -10.76 -2.23
N PHE A 93 -16.15 -10.25 -1.32
CA PHE A 93 -15.77 -10.13 0.09
C PHE A 93 -15.65 -11.50 0.78
N LYS A 94 -16.62 -12.40 0.59
CA LYS A 94 -16.56 -13.77 1.11
C LYS A 94 -15.31 -14.49 0.61
N SER A 95 -15.00 -14.40 -0.68
CA SER A 95 -13.81 -15.02 -1.27
C SER A 95 -12.51 -14.45 -0.71
N ARG A 96 -12.46 -13.14 -0.45
CA ARG A 96 -11.26 -12.46 0.07
C ARG A 96 -10.98 -12.81 1.54
N TYR A 97 -12.02 -12.87 2.37
CA TYR A 97 -11.87 -12.97 3.82
C TYR A 97 -12.24 -14.32 4.40
N GLY A 98 -12.92 -15.18 3.63
CA GLY A 98 -13.32 -16.53 4.04
C GLY A 98 -14.39 -16.53 5.13
N VAL A 99 -15.32 -15.55 5.10
CA VAL A 99 -16.36 -15.41 6.12
C VAL A 99 -17.76 -15.36 5.52
N ASP A 100 -18.72 -15.90 6.26
CA ASP A 100 -20.11 -15.83 5.88
C ASP A 100 -20.71 -14.44 6.06
N CYS A 101 -21.54 -14.08 5.09
CA CYS A 101 -22.09 -12.76 4.89
C CYS A 101 -23.59 -12.82 4.58
N ILE A 102 -24.29 -11.76 4.99
CA ILE A 102 -25.57 -11.38 4.43
C ILE A 102 -25.49 -9.92 4.01
N ALA A 103 -25.99 -9.64 2.82
CA ALA A 103 -26.06 -8.29 2.31
C ALA A 103 -27.47 -7.92 1.85
N ALA A 104 -27.76 -6.62 1.89
CA ALA A 104 -28.98 -6.04 1.35
C ALA A 104 -28.65 -4.73 0.60
N LEU A 105 -29.27 -4.54 -0.56
CA LEU A 105 -29.04 -3.39 -1.44
C LEU A 105 -30.19 -2.40 -1.32
N HIS A 106 -29.88 -1.17 -0.92
CA HIS A 106 -30.87 -0.15 -0.60
C HIS A 106 -30.67 1.17 -1.34
N HIS A 107 -31.75 1.94 -1.41
CA HIS A 107 -31.69 3.39 -1.44
C HIS A 107 -32.06 3.99 -0.08
N ASN A 108 -31.51 5.17 0.25
CA ASN A 108 -32.10 5.97 1.32
C ASN A 108 -33.51 6.46 0.90
N LYS A 109 -34.33 6.92 1.85
CA LYS A 109 -35.69 7.40 1.56
C LYS A 109 -35.78 8.45 0.43
N ARG A 110 -34.75 9.29 0.29
CA ARG A 110 -34.68 10.34 -0.74
C ARG A 110 -34.12 9.85 -2.09
N LYS A 111 -33.76 8.57 -2.23
CA LYS A 111 -33.12 7.95 -3.41
C LYS A 111 -31.89 8.72 -3.93
N THR A 112 -31.07 9.22 -3.01
CA THR A 112 -29.80 9.92 -3.28
C THR A 112 -28.57 9.14 -2.81
N ASN A 113 -28.77 7.96 -2.24
CA ASN A 113 -27.69 7.11 -1.74
C ASN A 113 -27.97 5.65 -2.00
N TYR A 114 -27.43 5.14 -3.11
CA TYR A 114 -27.43 3.72 -3.43
C TYR A 114 -26.32 3.04 -2.61
N HIS A 115 -26.67 2.06 -1.79
CA HIS A 115 -25.71 1.49 -0.83
C HIS A 115 -26.04 0.05 -0.45
N ILE A 116 -24.99 -0.71 -0.11
CA ILE A 116 -25.06 -2.07 0.41
C ILE A 116 -24.89 -2.03 1.92
N HIS A 117 -25.78 -2.71 2.64
CA HIS A 117 -25.51 -3.20 3.98
C HIS A 117 -24.91 -4.59 3.86
N LEU A 118 -23.68 -4.82 4.32
CA LEU A 118 -23.02 -6.12 4.32
C LEU A 118 -22.65 -6.50 5.76
N ILE A 119 -23.37 -7.46 6.32
CA ILE A 119 -23.13 -8.03 7.64
C ILE A 119 -22.27 -9.28 7.45
N PHE A 120 -21.20 -9.40 8.24
CA PHE A 120 -20.31 -10.56 8.18
C PHE A 120 -20.02 -11.12 9.58
N ALA A 121 -19.79 -12.43 9.62
CA ALA A 121 -19.46 -13.14 10.84
C ALA A 121 -17.96 -13.02 11.18
N GLU A 122 -17.63 -12.88 12.47
CA GLU A 122 -16.23 -12.94 12.94
C GLU A 122 -15.78 -14.39 13.25
N ARG A 123 -16.63 -15.39 12.98
CA ARG A 123 -16.38 -16.82 13.21
C ARG A 123 -16.95 -17.63 12.05
N ASN A 124 -16.36 -18.78 11.79
CA ASN A 124 -16.88 -19.77 10.85
C ASN A 124 -17.34 -21.01 11.62
N TYR A 125 -18.15 -21.86 10.99
CA TYR A 125 -18.36 -23.20 11.49
C TYR A 125 -17.03 -23.97 11.52
N LEU A 126 -16.88 -24.84 12.51
CA LEU A 126 -15.87 -25.89 12.47
C LEU A 126 -16.34 -27.01 11.53
N ASP A 127 -15.41 -27.65 10.83
CA ASP A 127 -15.73 -28.81 9.99
C ASP A 127 -16.40 -29.91 10.81
N GLU A 128 -15.89 -30.13 12.03
CA GLU A 128 -16.50 -30.98 13.04
C GLU A 128 -16.66 -30.24 14.37
N PRO A 129 -17.81 -30.36 15.05
CA PRO A 129 -18.02 -29.86 16.40
C PRO A 129 -16.99 -30.39 17.41
N ILE A 130 -16.42 -29.49 18.21
CA ILE A 130 -15.60 -29.90 19.36
C ILE A 130 -16.53 -30.16 20.54
N GLU A 131 -16.61 -31.42 20.96
CA GLU A 131 -17.46 -31.86 22.06
C GLU A 131 -16.63 -32.25 23.28
N LYS A 132 -16.96 -31.68 24.44
CA LYS A 132 -16.43 -32.15 25.72
C LYS A 132 -17.38 -33.18 26.30
N ILE A 133 -16.87 -34.41 26.39
CA ILE A 133 -17.59 -35.56 26.93
C ILE A 133 -17.17 -35.74 28.39
N ALA A 134 -18.15 -35.97 29.25
CA ALA A 134 -17.89 -36.23 30.66
C ALA A 134 -17.23 -37.61 30.83
N THR A 135 -15.97 -37.63 31.28
CA THR A 135 -15.23 -38.88 31.55
C THR A 135 -15.72 -39.61 32.81
N ARG A 136 -16.46 -38.90 33.67
CA ARG A 136 -17.11 -39.37 34.90
C ARG A 136 -18.41 -38.60 35.12
N ASN A 137 -19.27 -39.08 36.02
CA ASN A 137 -20.43 -38.30 36.44
C ASN A 137 -19.96 -36.98 37.07
N MET A 138 -20.47 -35.86 36.56
CA MET A 138 -20.19 -34.52 37.06
C MET A 138 -21.44 -33.96 37.73
N PHE A 139 -21.26 -33.34 38.90
CA PHE A 139 -22.34 -32.82 39.74
C PHE A 139 -22.17 -31.31 39.88
N TYR A 140 -23.26 -30.57 39.75
CA TYR A 140 -23.28 -29.12 39.86
C TYR A 140 -24.37 -28.67 40.84
N ASP A 141 -24.02 -27.76 41.75
CA ASP A 141 -24.93 -27.17 42.75
C ASP A 141 -25.96 -26.21 42.12
N GLU A 142 -26.82 -25.58 42.93
CA GLU A 142 -27.85 -24.65 42.43
C GLU A 142 -27.27 -23.37 41.81
N LYS A 143 -25.99 -23.06 42.12
CA LYS A 143 -25.25 -21.91 41.61
C LYS A 143 -24.46 -22.26 40.33
N GLY A 144 -24.39 -23.54 39.97
CA GLY A 144 -23.63 -24.04 38.82
C GLY A 144 -22.16 -24.31 39.12
N ASN A 145 -21.75 -24.38 40.38
CA ASN A 145 -20.40 -24.79 40.76
C ASN A 145 -20.29 -26.32 40.75
N HIS A 146 -19.17 -26.84 40.29
CA HIS A 146 -18.91 -28.27 40.31
C HIS A 146 -18.66 -28.76 41.74
N VAL A 147 -19.44 -29.74 42.19
CA VAL A 147 -19.30 -30.38 43.51
C VAL A 147 -18.76 -31.80 43.38
N ARG A 148 -18.13 -32.30 44.45
CA ARG A 148 -17.33 -33.53 44.38
C ARG A 148 -18.21 -34.77 44.30
N THR A 149 -19.37 -34.76 44.93
CA THR A 149 -20.21 -35.95 45.12
C THR A 149 -21.68 -35.68 44.85
N LYS A 150 -22.40 -36.75 44.46
CA LYS A 150 -23.86 -36.70 44.28
C LYS A 150 -24.59 -36.28 45.56
N LYS A 151 -24.08 -36.66 46.75
CA LYS A 151 -24.72 -36.36 48.04
C LYS A 151 -24.88 -34.86 48.27
N GLU A 152 -23.94 -34.05 47.77
CA GLU A 152 -23.95 -32.59 47.93
C GLU A 152 -25.10 -31.90 47.19
N ILE A 153 -25.74 -32.57 46.22
CA ILE A 153 -26.85 -32.04 45.43
C ILE A 153 -28.20 -32.71 45.72
N LEU A 154 -28.30 -33.57 46.73
CA LEU A 154 -29.55 -34.22 47.12
C LEU A 154 -30.27 -33.41 48.22
N ASP A 155 -31.60 -33.46 48.23
CA ASP A 155 -32.44 -33.04 49.36
C ASP A 155 -32.53 -34.14 50.43
N GLU A 156 -33.25 -33.83 51.50
CA GLU A 156 -33.52 -34.74 52.62
C GLU A 156 -34.24 -36.03 52.19
N ASN A 157 -34.93 -36.00 51.05
CA ASN A 157 -35.63 -37.15 50.47
C ASN A 157 -34.76 -37.93 49.45
N GLY A 158 -33.48 -37.57 49.30
CA GLY A 158 -32.57 -38.22 48.35
C GLY A 158 -32.80 -37.85 46.88
N THR A 159 -33.58 -36.81 46.60
CA THR A 159 -33.88 -36.30 45.25
C THR A 159 -32.94 -35.15 44.89
N ILE A 160 -32.61 -34.97 43.61
CA ILE A 160 -31.73 -33.88 43.16
C ILE A 160 -32.42 -32.54 43.44
N ARG A 161 -31.76 -31.66 44.21
CA ARG A 161 -32.29 -30.34 44.55
C ARG A 161 -32.54 -29.50 43.31
N LYS A 162 -33.57 -28.64 43.37
CA LYS A 162 -34.00 -27.78 42.26
C LYS A 162 -32.83 -26.91 41.77
N ARG A 163 -32.58 -26.89 40.45
CA ARG A 163 -31.46 -26.21 39.75
C ARG A 163 -30.07 -26.87 39.86
N CYS A 164 -29.89 -27.93 40.65
CA CYS A 164 -28.69 -28.76 40.55
C CYS A 164 -28.70 -29.57 39.25
N LYS A 165 -27.53 -29.83 38.67
CA LYS A 165 -27.38 -30.55 37.40
C LYS A 165 -26.44 -31.75 37.56
N VAL A 166 -26.82 -32.87 36.96
CA VAL A 166 -25.95 -34.04 36.81
C VAL A 166 -25.69 -34.24 35.32
N ILE A 167 -24.42 -34.41 34.98
CA ILE A 167 -23.98 -34.82 33.65
C ILE A 167 -23.40 -36.21 33.82
N LYS A 168 -23.98 -37.21 33.17
CA LYS A 168 -23.54 -38.59 33.31
C LYS A 168 -22.26 -38.83 32.53
N LYS A 169 -21.48 -39.81 32.96
CA LYS A 169 -20.33 -40.31 32.19
C LYS A 169 -20.78 -40.67 30.77
N GLY A 170 -20.06 -40.18 29.76
CA GLY A 170 -20.37 -40.37 28.35
C GLY A 170 -21.29 -39.30 27.75
N GLU A 171 -21.87 -38.41 28.55
CA GLU A 171 -22.69 -37.30 28.02
C GLU A 171 -21.82 -36.11 27.60
N VAL A 172 -22.20 -35.47 26.49
CA VAL A 172 -21.59 -34.23 26.00
C VAL A 172 -22.14 -33.07 26.83
N TYR A 173 -21.26 -32.32 27.50
CA TYR A 173 -21.68 -31.20 28.35
C TYR A 173 -21.32 -29.83 27.79
N GLU A 174 -20.36 -29.77 26.87
CA GLU A 174 -20.01 -28.56 26.15
C GLU A 174 -19.80 -28.92 24.68
N ARG A 175 -20.39 -28.14 23.79
CA ARG A 175 -20.34 -28.38 22.35
C ARG A 175 -20.02 -27.06 21.66
N GLN A 176 -18.86 -27.00 21.03
CA GLN A 176 -18.37 -25.83 20.30
C GLN A 176 -18.57 -26.05 18.79
N MET A 177 -19.43 -25.22 18.20
CA MET A 177 -19.77 -25.25 16.76
C MET A 177 -18.88 -24.34 15.90
N PHE A 178 -18.32 -23.29 16.51
CA PHE A 178 -17.67 -22.21 15.79
C PHE A 178 -16.19 -22.13 16.14
N THR A 179 -15.41 -21.64 15.18
CA THR A 179 -14.02 -21.21 15.40
C THR A 179 -13.95 -20.12 16.46
N ILE A 180 -12.76 -19.85 16.97
CA ILE A 180 -12.51 -18.61 17.72
C ILE A 180 -12.76 -17.39 16.82
N LYS A 181 -12.95 -16.21 17.44
CA LYS A 181 -13.12 -14.97 16.68
C LYS A 181 -11.83 -14.61 15.95
N ASP A 182 -11.97 -14.30 14.67
CA ASP A 182 -10.88 -13.78 13.88
C ASP A 182 -10.50 -12.37 14.34
N ALA A 183 -9.27 -12.22 14.81
CA ALA A 183 -8.75 -10.96 15.34
C ALA A 183 -8.50 -9.92 14.24
N ARG A 184 -8.36 -10.33 12.97
CA ARG A 184 -8.11 -9.44 11.81
C ARG A 184 -9.17 -8.31 11.76
N PHE A 185 -10.44 -8.66 12.01
CA PHE A 185 -11.56 -7.72 11.91
C PHE A 185 -11.61 -6.66 13.02
N LYS A 186 -10.75 -6.77 14.04
CA LYS A 186 -10.61 -5.79 15.13
C LYS A 186 -9.43 -4.85 14.93
N GLN A 187 -8.52 -5.15 14.00
CA GLN A 187 -7.31 -4.36 13.80
C GLN A 187 -7.64 -2.97 13.25
N GLU A 188 -6.86 -1.97 13.66
CA GLU A 188 -7.10 -0.56 13.32
C GLU A 188 -7.07 -0.31 11.79
N HIS A 189 -6.23 -1.07 11.07
CA HIS A 189 -6.03 -0.92 9.63
C HIS A 189 -7.02 -1.73 8.78
N PHE A 190 -7.84 -2.61 9.37
CA PHE A 190 -8.73 -3.49 8.61
C PHE A 190 -9.75 -2.69 7.77
N LEU A 191 -10.34 -1.63 8.33
CA LEU A 191 -11.26 -0.79 7.57
C LEU A 191 -10.58 -0.07 6.39
N ASP A 192 -9.30 0.28 6.52
CA ASP A 192 -8.56 0.92 5.44
C ASP A 192 -8.21 -0.08 4.33
N GLU A 193 -7.88 -1.33 4.68
CA GLU A 193 -7.74 -2.43 3.71
C GLU A 193 -9.05 -2.64 2.94
N VAL A 194 -10.17 -2.72 3.64
CA VAL A 194 -11.50 -2.93 3.03
C VAL A 194 -11.88 -1.77 2.09
N LYS A 195 -11.51 -0.52 2.41
CA LYS A 195 -11.71 0.61 1.49
C LYS A 195 -10.88 0.47 0.21
N VAL A 196 -9.62 0.05 0.30
CA VAL A 196 -8.79 -0.19 -0.89
C VAL A 196 -9.41 -1.31 -1.72
N PHE A 197 -9.73 -2.43 -1.08
CA PHE A 197 -10.36 -3.58 -1.73
C PHE A 197 -11.65 -3.20 -2.48
N TYR A 198 -12.59 -2.52 -1.83
CA TYR A 198 -13.83 -2.12 -2.51
C TYR A 198 -13.64 -1.00 -3.52
N THR A 199 -12.59 -0.19 -3.40
CA THR A 199 -12.24 0.77 -4.45
C THR A 199 -11.86 0.04 -5.73
N ASP A 200 -11.02 -0.99 -5.63
CA ASP A 200 -10.61 -1.79 -6.79
C ASP A 200 -11.79 -2.54 -7.40
N VAL A 201 -12.63 -3.15 -6.56
CA VAL A 201 -13.85 -3.85 -7.00
C VAL A 201 -14.84 -2.91 -7.69
N ILE A 202 -15.09 -1.73 -7.12
CA ILE A 202 -16.01 -0.74 -7.70
C ILE A 202 -15.42 -0.18 -8.99
N ASN A 203 -14.15 0.22 -9.01
CA ASN A 203 -13.51 0.79 -10.20
C ASN A 203 -13.43 -0.18 -11.36
N GLY A 204 -13.38 -1.50 -11.11
CA GLY A 204 -13.48 -2.53 -12.14
C GLY A 204 -14.86 -2.62 -12.79
N LEU A 205 -15.92 -2.10 -12.15
CA LEU A 205 -17.29 -2.06 -12.67
C LEU A 205 -17.71 -0.67 -13.17
N VAL A 206 -16.97 0.38 -12.84
CA VAL A 206 -17.28 1.74 -13.28
C VAL A 206 -16.96 1.91 -14.77
N LYS A 207 -17.95 2.35 -15.55
CA LYS A 207 -17.80 2.62 -17.00
C LYS A 207 -17.20 4.01 -17.28
N ASP A 208 -17.62 5.04 -16.54
CA ASP A 208 -17.10 6.40 -16.68
C ASP A 208 -15.89 6.63 -15.76
N GLU A 209 -14.73 6.94 -16.34
CA GLU A 209 -13.50 7.28 -15.59
C GLU A 209 -13.74 8.36 -14.50
N LYS A 210 -14.67 9.29 -14.73
CA LYS A 210 -15.01 10.36 -13.76
C LYS A 210 -15.70 9.85 -12.49
N GLU A 211 -16.29 8.66 -12.55
CA GLU A 211 -16.95 8.03 -11.40
C GLU A 211 -16.03 7.08 -10.62
N LYS A 212 -14.80 6.84 -11.10
CA LYS A 212 -13.85 6.00 -10.38
C LYS A 212 -13.47 6.63 -9.05
N LEU A 213 -13.47 5.78 -8.02
CA LEU A 213 -13.07 6.13 -6.67
C LEU A 213 -11.54 6.22 -6.59
N SER A 214 -11.03 7.27 -5.93
CA SER A 214 -9.63 7.33 -5.52
C SER A 214 -9.52 7.02 -4.03
N ALA A 215 -8.95 5.86 -3.68
CA ALA A 215 -8.64 5.54 -2.29
C ALA A 215 -7.20 5.87 -1.98
N PHE A 216 -6.98 6.95 -1.24
CA PHE A 216 -5.69 7.22 -0.62
C PHE A 216 -5.54 6.36 0.63
N LYS A 217 -4.41 5.65 0.74
CA LYS A 217 -4.11 4.78 1.88
C LYS A 217 -3.80 5.62 3.12
N ARG A 218 -4.09 5.09 4.31
CA ARG A 218 -3.59 5.69 5.56
C ARG A 218 -2.06 5.62 5.56
N GLY A 219 -1.40 6.75 5.82
CA GLY A 219 0.06 6.87 5.70
C GLY A 219 0.56 7.24 4.30
N ASP A 220 -0.34 7.60 3.39
CA ASP A 220 0.03 8.19 2.09
C ASP A 220 0.38 9.69 2.22
N VAL A 221 1.08 10.24 1.24
CA VAL A 221 1.44 11.68 1.20
C VAL A 221 0.24 12.56 0.85
N TYR A 222 -0.77 12.00 0.18
CA TYR A 222 -1.96 12.69 -0.27
C TYR A 222 -3.07 12.78 0.77
N LEU A 223 -3.98 13.73 0.59
CA LEU A 223 -5.21 13.90 1.36
C LEU A 223 -6.43 13.54 0.51
N ALA A 224 -7.39 12.84 1.13
CA ALA A 224 -8.64 12.46 0.47
C ALA A 224 -9.66 13.60 0.52
N THR A 225 -10.30 13.87 -0.61
CA THR A 225 -11.43 14.80 -0.69
C THR A 225 -12.70 14.14 -0.17
N LYS A 226 -13.67 14.96 0.24
CA LYS A 226 -15.00 14.48 0.65
C LYS A 226 -15.99 14.60 -0.50
N LYS A 227 -16.73 13.52 -0.80
CA LYS A 227 -17.84 13.57 -1.76
C LYS A 227 -18.93 14.52 -1.27
N ILE A 228 -19.36 15.45 -2.12
CA ILE A 228 -20.48 16.35 -1.84
C ILE A 228 -21.75 15.68 -2.34
N GLY A 229 -22.68 15.41 -1.43
CA GLY A 229 -24.02 14.89 -1.80
C GLY A 229 -24.96 16.00 -2.27
N LYS A 230 -25.96 15.63 -3.09
CA LYS A 230 -27.06 16.52 -3.51
C LYS A 230 -27.76 17.12 -2.28
N ASN A 231 -27.98 18.44 -2.29
CA ASN A 231 -28.64 19.22 -1.23
C ASN A 231 -27.96 19.14 0.15
N ASN A 232 -26.62 19.02 0.19
CA ASN A 232 -25.89 19.05 1.45
C ASN A 232 -25.84 20.50 2.00
N PRO A 233 -26.36 20.78 3.21
CA PRO A 233 -26.32 22.13 3.80
C PRO A 233 -24.89 22.63 4.09
N LYS A 234 -23.88 21.76 4.02
CA LYS A 234 -22.45 22.08 4.15
C LYS A 234 -21.70 22.01 2.83
N ALA A 235 -22.39 22.01 1.68
CA ALA A 235 -21.77 21.85 0.36
C ALA A 235 -20.63 22.85 0.14
N ASP A 236 -20.86 24.14 0.35
CA ASP A 236 -19.86 25.20 0.11
C ASP A 236 -18.61 25.03 0.98
N LYS A 237 -18.80 24.69 2.26
CA LYS A 237 -17.69 24.40 3.19
C LYS A 237 -16.88 23.19 2.75
N ILE A 238 -17.54 22.15 2.23
CA ILE A 238 -16.87 20.95 1.72
C ILE A 238 -16.14 21.27 0.41
N THR A 239 -16.74 22.07 -0.48
CA THR A 239 -16.10 22.55 -1.72
C THR A 239 -14.81 23.31 -1.42
N LEU A 240 -14.86 24.25 -0.47
CA LEU A 240 -13.68 25.03 -0.07
C LEU A 240 -12.57 24.14 0.52
N ASN A 241 -12.93 23.20 1.40
CA ASN A 241 -11.99 22.25 1.97
C ASN A 241 -11.41 21.28 0.92
N ASN A 242 -12.22 20.82 -0.03
CA ASN A 242 -11.74 19.99 -1.12
C ASN A 242 -10.76 20.74 -2.03
N LYS A 243 -10.99 22.04 -2.27
CA LYS A 243 -10.07 22.87 -3.06
C LYS A 243 -8.70 22.96 -2.41
N VAL A 244 -8.62 23.23 -1.10
CA VAL A 244 -7.33 23.28 -0.39
C VAL A 244 -6.67 21.90 -0.29
N ILE A 245 -7.45 20.81 -0.16
CA ILE A 245 -6.94 19.44 -0.21
C ILE A 245 -6.33 19.12 -1.59
N GLN A 246 -6.98 19.54 -2.67
CA GLN A 246 -6.44 19.36 -4.03
C GLN A 246 -5.15 20.17 -4.22
N ASP A 247 -5.09 21.39 -3.67
CA ASP A 247 -3.87 22.21 -3.74
C ASP A 247 -2.73 21.62 -2.90
N TRP A 248 -3.01 20.97 -1.76
CA TRP A 248 -2.05 20.13 -1.05
C TRP A 248 -1.54 19.00 -1.93
N ASN A 249 -2.42 18.21 -2.53
CA ASN A 249 -2.02 17.07 -3.38
C ASN A 249 -1.15 17.51 -4.57
N ARG A 250 -1.48 18.63 -5.22
CA ARG A 250 -0.66 19.22 -6.30
C ARG A 250 0.71 19.69 -5.80
N THR A 251 0.75 20.24 -4.58
CA THR A 251 2.01 20.69 -3.97
C THR A 251 2.89 19.49 -3.57
N VAL A 252 2.28 18.38 -3.15
CA VAL A 252 2.96 17.10 -2.93
C VAL A 252 3.55 16.56 -4.22
N ASP A 253 2.79 16.55 -5.33
CA ASP A 253 3.32 16.14 -6.64
C ASP A 253 4.52 17.02 -7.04
N HIS A 254 4.42 18.34 -6.86
CA HIS A 254 5.52 19.27 -7.12
C HIS A 254 6.76 18.97 -6.25
N ALA A 255 6.57 18.69 -4.95
CA ALA A 255 7.65 18.35 -4.03
C ALA A 255 8.37 17.06 -4.43
N LEU A 256 7.59 16.03 -4.76
CA LEU A 256 8.08 14.73 -5.18
C LEU A 256 8.92 14.83 -6.47
N VAL A 257 8.43 15.54 -7.49
CA VAL A 257 9.15 15.71 -8.76
C VAL A 257 10.38 16.61 -8.60
N SER A 258 10.34 17.56 -7.66
CA SER A 258 11.51 18.39 -7.31
C SER A 258 12.58 17.63 -6.51
N GLY A 259 12.33 16.36 -6.17
CA GLY A 259 13.29 15.47 -5.53
C GLY A 259 13.21 15.42 -4.01
N MET A 260 12.17 15.99 -3.40
CA MET A 260 11.94 15.86 -1.96
C MET A 260 11.64 14.39 -1.61
N GLU A 261 12.16 13.90 -0.48
CA GLU A 261 11.91 12.52 -0.10
C GLU A 261 10.49 12.34 0.47
N ARG A 262 9.88 11.20 0.14
CA ARG A 262 8.55 10.83 0.63
C ARG A 262 8.43 10.93 2.16
N LYS A 263 9.49 10.57 2.90
CA LYS A 263 9.53 10.64 4.37
C LYS A 263 9.45 12.08 4.90
N GLU A 264 10.02 13.03 4.18
CA GLU A 264 9.99 14.46 4.55
C GLU A 264 8.58 15.02 4.35
N ILE A 265 7.94 14.70 3.23
CA ILE A 265 6.55 15.11 2.96
C ILE A 265 5.59 14.51 4.00
N LEU A 266 5.78 13.23 4.36
CA LEU A 266 4.99 12.60 5.42
C LEU A 266 5.20 13.26 6.78
N LYS A 267 6.43 13.68 7.10
CA LYS A 267 6.72 14.43 8.32
C LYS A 267 5.96 15.75 8.34
N VAL A 268 6.01 16.53 7.24
CA VAL A 268 5.23 17.78 7.10
C VAL A 268 3.74 17.51 7.27
N LYS A 269 3.20 16.49 6.59
CA LYS A 269 1.77 16.11 6.72
C LYS A 269 1.41 15.71 8.16
N GLN A 270 2.31 15.02 8.86
CA GLN A 270 2.05 14.61 10.23
C GLN A 270 2.04 15.82 11.18
N GLU A 271 3.10 16.62 11.14
CA GLU A 271 3.34 17.75 12.06
C GLU A 271 2.44 18.95 11.78
N GLN A 272 2.14 19.23 10.51
CA GLN A 272 1.44 20.45 10.10
C GLN A 272 -0.04 20.23 9.78
N ILE A 273 -0.48 18.97 9.60
CA ILE A 273 -1.87 18.66 9.26
C ILE A 273 -2.47 17.68 10.27
N SER A 274 -1.90 16.49 10.40
CA SER A 274 -2.53 15.40 11.17
C SER A 274 -2.58 15.70 12.66
N THR A 275 -1.49 16.17 13.25
CA THR A 275 -1.43 16.57 14.67
C THR A 275 -2.29 17.81 14.94
N PRO A 276 -2.18 18.92 14.19
CA PRO A 276 -3.01 20.11 14.42
C PRO A 276 -4.52 19.87 14.22
N ILE A 277 -4.92 19.00 13.28
CA ILE A 277 -6.34 18.61 13.14
C ILE A 277 -6.83 17.91 14.41
N LYS A 278 -6.05 16.96 14.96
CA LYS A 278 -6.43 16.25 16.19
C LYS A 278 -6.57 17.21 17.36
N GLU A 279 -5.60 18.09 17.54
CA GLU A 279 -5.61 19.11 18.61
C GLU A 279 -6.78 20.08 18.45
N SER A 280 -7.04 20.55 17.22
CA SER A 280 -8.15 21.43 16.91
C SER A 280 -9.50 20.78 17.23
N ILE A 281 -9.69 19.50 16.83
CA ILE A 281 -10.91 18.74 17.14
C ILE A 281 -11.06 18.53 18.64
N HIS A 282 -9.97 18.24 19.35
CA HIS A 282 -10.02 18.05 20.80
C HIS A 282 -10.41 19.33 21.54
N LYS A 283 -9.83 20.48 21.14
CA LYS A 283 -10.02 21.75 21.83
C LYS A 283 -11.32 22.48 21.44
N TYR A 284 -11.70 22.42 20.18
CA TYR A 284 -12.80 23.22 19.62
C TYR A 284 -13.94 22.38 19.07
N GLY A 285 -13.77 21.06 18.90
CA GLY A 285 -14.72 20.22 18.20
C GLY A 285 -14.55 20.29 16.67
N ASN A 286 -15.53 19.76 15.93
CA ASN A 286 -15.42 19.60 14.48
C ASN A 286 -15.84 20.87 13.71
N HIS A 287 -14.87 21.75 13.47
CA HIS A 287 -15.03 23.03 12.76
C HIS A 287 -14.35 23.01 11.37
N PRO A 288 -15.12 22.91 10.26
CA PRO A 288 -14.57 22.83 8.91
C PRO A 288 -13.69 24.03 8.49
N GLU A 289 -13.94 25.21 9.04
CA GLU A 289 -13.13 26.42 8.81
C GLU A 289 -11.70 26.31 9.36
N LEU A 290 -11.52 25.62 10.49
CA LEU A 290 -10.19 25.38 11.06
C LEU A 290 -9.40 24.40 10.19
N LEU A 291 -10.08 23.42 9.58
CA LEU A 291 -9.45 22.48 8.64
C LEU A 291 -8.84 23.22 7.45
N PHE A 292 -9.57 24.17 6.86
CA PHE A 292 -9.05 24.98 5.76
C PHE A 292 -7.75 25.68 6.16
N MET A 293 -7.74 26.35 7.31
CA MET A 293 -6.58 27.11 7.74
C MET A 293 -5.36 26.25 8.04
N ILE A 294 -5.55 25.07 8.65
CA ILE A 294 -4.47 24.13 8.95
C ILE A 294 -3.82 23.66 7.63
N ILE A 295 -4.62 23.20 6.67
CA ILE A 295 -4.09 22.68 5.40
C ILE A 295 -3.45 23.82 4.60
N PHE A 296 -4.05 25.01 4.56
CA PHE A 296 -3.49 26.17 3.87
C PHE A 296 -2.09 26.52 4.38
N ARG A 297 -1.89 26.58 5.70
CA ARG A 297 -0.56 26.85 6.29
C ARG A 297 0.47 25.76 5.95
N ALA A 298 0.05 24.50 5.97
CA ALA A 298 0.92 23.39 5.59
C ALA A 298 1.34 23.45 4.12
N ILE A 299 0.45 23.90 3.23
CA ILE A 299 0.77 24.13 1.80
C ILE A 299 1.84 25.21 1.66
N GLU A 300 1.67 26.36 2.32
CA GLU A 300 2.65 27.45 2.23
C GLU A 300 4.01 27.02 2.76
N LEU A 301 4.07 26.30 3.89
CA LEU A 301 5.34 25.73 4.37
C LEU A 301 5.96 24.77 3.35
N LEU A 302 5.17 23.85 2.79
CA LEU A 302 5.68 22.88 1.82
C LEU A 302 6.21 23.58 0.56
N LYS A 303 5.56 24.65 0.08
CA LYS A 303 6.06 25.46 -1.04
C LYS A 303 7.42 26.09 -0.73
N GLU A 304 7.60 26.67 0.46
CA GLU A 304 8.89 27.25 0.87
C GLU A 304 9.99 26.19 0.95
N LEU A 305 9.69 25.00 1.49
CA LEU A 305 10.63 23.88 1.51
C LEU A 305 11.05 23.44 0.10
N ILE A 306 10.12 23.44 -0.86
CA ILE A 306 10.43 23.15 -2.27
C ILE A 306 11.36 24.22 -2.85
N LYS A 307 11.06 25.51 -2.62
CA LYS A 307 11.93 26.61 -3.09
C LYS A 307 13.35 26.47 -2.56
N LEU A 308 13.50 26.23 -1.26
CA LEU A 308 14.80 26.02 -0.61
C LEU A 308 15.54 24.79 -1.17
N LEU A 309 14.82 23.70 -1.43
CA LEU A 309 15.38 22.49 -2.02
C LEU A 309 15.96 22.78 -3.42
N ILE A 310 15.19 23.46 -4.28
CA ILE A 310 15.61 23.79 -5.63
C ILE A 310 16.84 24.72 -5.60
N GLN A 311 16.80 25.77 -4.79
CA GLN A 311 17.94 26.69 -4.63
C GLN A 311 19.21 25.95 -4.17
N LYS A 312 19.09 25.03 -3.21
CA LYS A 312 20.22 24.22 -2.73
C LYS A 312 20.78 23.32 -3.84
N GLN A 313 19.92 22.73 -4.66
CA GLN A 313 20.35 21.91 -5.80
C GLN A 313 21.09 22.75 -6.86
N GLU A 314 20.63 23.96 -7.14
CA GLU A 314 21.28 24.87 -8.09
C GLU A 314 22.66 25.33 -7.60
N GLN A 315 22.77 25.72 -6.33
CA GLN A 315 24.05 26.07 -5.72
C GLN A 315 25.04 24.90 -5.76
N GLN A 316 24.56 23.68 -5.52
CA GLN A 316 25.41 22.48 -5.58
C GLN A 316 25.88 22.21 -7.02
N LYS A 317 25.01 22.39 -8.02
CA LYS A 317 25.40 22.27 -9.45
C LYS A 317 26.46 23.30 -9.84
N ALA A 318 26.28 24.56 -9.44
CA ALA A 318 27.26 25.62 -9.70
C ALA A 318 28.63 25.28 -9.09
N ARG A 319 28.67 24.85 -7.82
CA ARG A 319 29.91 24.41 -7.16
C ARG A 319 30.62 23.26 -7.89
N ILE A 320 29.87 22.28 -8.38
CA ILE A 320 30.44 21.15 -9.14
C ILE A 320 31.00 21.64 -10.48
N SER A 321 30.29 22.54 -11.18
CA SER A 321 30.77 23.15 -12.42
C SER A 321 32.09 23.90 -12.21
N ASP A 322 32.15 24.77 -11.20
CA ASP A 322 33.37 25.51 -10.84
C ASP A 322 34.54 24.57 -10.52
N LEU A 323 34.28 23.45 -9.84
CA LEU A 323 35.31 22.44 -9.54
C LEU A 323 35.79 21.71 -10.79
N MET A 324 34.89 21.42 -11.74
CA MET A 324 35.23 20.78 -13.01
C MET A 324 36.05 21.74 -13.91
N GLU A 325 35.67 23.01 -13.98
CA GLU A 325 36.42 24.04 -14.71
C GLU A 325 37.83 24.22 -14.13
N ARG A 326 37.96 24.37 -12.80
CA ARG A 326 39.28 24.43 -12.14
C ARG A 326 40.12 23.16 -12.33
N ARG A 327 39.49 21.99 -12.51
CA ARG A 327 40.20 20.74 -12.81
C ARG A 327 40.73 20.75 -14.24
N ASN A 328 39.92 21.19 -15.21
CA ASN A 328 40.30 21.28 -16.61
C ASN A 328 41.42 22.34 -16.83
N GLU A 329 41.34 23.50 -16.17
CA GLU A 329 42.39 24.53 -16.20
C GLU A 329 43.75 24.04 -15.65
N LYS A 330 43.73 23.15 -14.65
CA LYS A 330 44.95 22.53 -14.12
C LYS A 330 45.53 21.46 -15.05
N GLN A 331 44.71 20.87 -15.92
CA GLN A 331 45.13 19.85 -16.89
C GLN A 331 45.69 20.48 -18.17
N GLU A 332 45.26 21.69 -18.55
CA GLU A 332 45.81 22.45 -19.69
C GLU A 332 47.19 23.09 -19.43
N LYS A 333 47.60 23.26 -18.17
CA LYS A 333 48.88 23.91 -17.79
C LYS A 333 50.06 22.96 -17.56
N GLN A 334 49.99 21.69 -17.95
CA GLN A 334 51.14 20.78 -17.92
C GLN A 334 51.71 20.57 -19.34
N PRO A 335 53.00 20.89 -19.60
CA PRO A 335 53.66 20.46 -20.83
C PRO A 335 53.94 18.95 -20.80
N ALA A 336 53.90 18.32 -21.97
CA ALA A 336 54.11 16.90 -22.19
C ALA A 336 55.42 16.38 -21.53
N PRO A 337 55.42 15.18 -20.92
CA PRO A 337 56.66 14.62 -20.38
C PRO A 337 57.57 14.11 -21.51
N SER A 338 58.80 14.62 -21.52
CA SER A 338 59.90 14.10 -22.32
C SER A 338 60.22 12.65 -21.93
N VAL A 339 60.47 11.85 -22.97
CA VAL A 339 61.04 10.51 -22.89
C VAL A 339 62.53 10.61 -22.54
N THR A 340 62.95 10.00 -21.44
CA THR A 340 64.32 9.52 -21.23
C THR A 340 64.32 8.21 -20.46
N GLN A 341 65.02 7.22 -21.02
CA GLN A 341 65.27 5.90 -20.48
C GLN A 341 66.37 5.94 -19.41
N THR A 342 66.29 5.07 -18.39
CA THR A 342 67.40 4.21 -17.89
C THR A 342 66.98 3.26 -16.74
N ASP A 343 66.98 1.98 -17.07
CA ASP A 343 67.49 0.76 -16.39
C ASP A 343 67.53 0.53 -14.86
N ASN A 344 67.03 -0.67 -14.53
CA ASN A 344 67.52 -1.71 -13.61
C ASN A 344 67.75 -1.40 -12.11
N GLN A 345 67.02 -2.12 -11.23
CA GLN A 345 67.60 -3.24 -10.46
C GLN A 345 66.58 -3.98 -9.58
N THR A 346 66.87 -5.27 -9.43
CA THR A 346 66.09 -6.35 -8.84
C THR A 346 66.20 -6.43 -7.31
N ILE A 347 65.07 -6.84 -6.73
CA ILE A 347 64.76 -7.48 -5.43
C ILE A 347 65.90 -8.29 -4.79
N PRO A 348 65.94 -8.39 -3.44
CA PRO A 348 66.26 -9.64 -2.76
C PRO A 348 65.05 -10.20 -1.99
N ALA A 349 64.83 -11.50 -2.21
CA ALA A 349 63.88 -12.36 -1.52
C ALA A 349 64.43 -12.83 -0.16
N VAL A 350 63.55 -13.43 0.65
CA VAL A 350 63.72 -14.63 1.54
C VAL A 350 62.68 -14.52 2.67
N THR A 351 61.95 -15.52 3.15
CA THR A 351 61.59 -16.89 2.76
C THR A 351 60.49 -17.33 3.75
N GLN A 352 59.45 -18.00 3.28
CA GLN A 352 58.45 -18.69 4.12
C GLN A 352 58.99 -20.04 4.62
N PRO A 353 58.44 -20.62 5.71
CA PRO A 353 58.36 -22.06 5.85
C PRO A 353 57.02 -22.62 5.33
N PHE A 354 57.13 -23.81 4.77
CA PHE A 354 56.17 -24.55 3.94
C PHE A 354 55.46 -25.67 4.72
N LYS A 355 54.38 -26.18 4.10
CA LYS A 355 53.70 -27.51 4.21
C LYS A 355 52.35 -27.53 4.96
N ALA A 356 51.31 -28.21 4.49
CA ALA A 356 51.00 -28.93 3.24
C ALA A 356 49.48 -29.26 3.24
N PRO A 357 48.94 -30.15 2.38
CA PRO A 357 48.23 -29.85 1.14
C PRO A 357 46.71 -30.04 1.27
N ALA A 358 45.93 -29.08 0.79
CA ALA A 358 44.50 -29.27 0.60
C ALA A 358 44.26 -30.12 -0.67
N THR A 359 43.57 -31.23 -0.47
CA THR A 359 43.05 -32.17 -1.45
C THR A 359 42.40 -31.42 -2.61
N THR A 360 42.92 -31.65 -3.81
CA THR A 360 42.39 -31.13 -5.07
C THR A 360 41.08 -31.85 -5.39
N THR A 361 39.95 -31.29 -4.93
CA THR A 361 38.65 -31.64 -5.52
C THR A 361 38.59 -30.92 -6.86
N ALA A 362 38.60 -31.67 -7.96
CA ALA A 362 38.44 -31.15 -9.31
C ALA A 362 37.07 -30.46 -9.45
N GLU A 363 37.04 -29.15 -9.22
CA GLU A 363 35.87 -28.31 -9.45
C GLU A 363 35.70 -28.18 -10.97
N LYS A 364 34.70 -28.87 -11.54
CA LYS A 364 34.27 -28.65 -12.93
C LYS A 364 34.05 -27.16 -13.12
N THR A 365 34.78 -26.52 -14.03
CA THR A 365 34.66 -25.08 -14.32
C THR A 365 33.35 -24.79 -15.07
N VAL A 366 32.20 -24.89 -14.39
CA VAL A 366 30.92 -24.53 -14.97
C VAL A 366 30.78 -23.02 -14.93
N ILE A 367 30.86 -22.38 -16.09
CA ILE A 367 30.58 -20.94 -16.22
C ILE A 367 29.13 -20.69 -15.79
N PRO A 368 28.89 -19.82 -14.79
CA PRO A 368 27.53 -19.54 -14.33
C PRO A 368 26.73 -18.84 -15.43
N PRO A 369 25.39 -18.99 -15.48
CA PRO A 369 24.56 -18.32 -16.47
C PRO A 369 24.71 -16.80 -16.36
N ARG A 370 24.64 -16.12 -17.50
CA ARG A 370 24.71 -14.65 -17.56
C ARG A 370 23.55 -14.04 -16.77
N PRO A 371 23.78 -12.95 -16.00
CA PRO A 371 22.72 -12.23 -15.31
C PRO A 371 21.60 -11.88 -16.29
N ARG A 372 20.35 -12.06 -15.85
CA ARG A 372 19.16 -11.70 -16.63
C ARG A 372 18.56 -10.43 -16.09
N MET A 373 18.13 -9.57 -16.99
CA MET A 373 17.39 -8.36 -16.64
C MET A 373 15.97 -8.74 -16.18
N SER A 374 15.49 -8.11 -15.11
CA SER A 374 14.10 -8.27 -14.68
C SER A 374 13.16 -7.53 -15.63
N GLU A 375 11.87 -7.90 -15.64
CA GLU A 375 10.83 -7.18 -16.39
C GLU A 375 10.79 -5.70 -16.00
N LEU A 376 10.92 -5.38 -14.71
CA LEU A 376 10.88 -4.01 -14.23
C LEU A 376 12.14 -3.20 -14.60
N ALA A 377 13.32 -3.84 -14.64
CA ALA A 377 14.54 -3.21 -15.15
C ALA A 377 14.45 -2.94 -16.66
N HIS A 378 13.80 -3.84 -17.42
CA HIS A 378 13.51 -3.62 -18.83
C HIS A 378 12.53 -2.45 -19.03
N ASP A 379 11.44 -2.41 -18.25
CA ASP A 379 10.48 -1.30 -18.27
C ASP A 379 11.14 0.04 -17.92
N TYR A 380 12.10 0.02 -16.98
CA TYR A 380 12.90 1.20 -16.64
C TYR A 380 13.62 1.77 -17.86
N GLU A 381 14.38 0.92 -18.56
CA GLU A 381 15.13 1.27 -19.77
C GLU A 381 14.21 1.74 -20.91
N MET A 382 13.05 1.09 -21.08
CA MET A 382 12.17 1.32 -22.22
C MET A 382 11.19 2.50 -22.06
N ARG A 383 10.65 2.72 -20.86
CA ARG A 383 9.47 3.59 -20.68
C ARG A 383 9.53 4.49 -19.44
N LEU A 384 10.06 4.01 -18.31
CA LEU A 384 9.99 4.80 -17.07
C LEU A 384 10.88 6.05 -17.13
N GLU A 385 12.01 6.00 -17.83
CA GLU A 385 12.85 7.19 -18.07
C GLU A 385 12.13 8.26 -18.90
N GLU A 386 11.36 7.86 -19.92
CA GLU A 386 10.60 8.80 -20.74
C GLU A 386 9.59 9.60 -19.90
N ILE A 387 8.82 8.90 -19.05
CA ILE A 387 7.83 9.52 -18.15
C ILE A 387 8.53 10.48 -17.18
N MET A 388 9.65 10.03 -16.60
CA MET A 388 10.43 10.85 -15.68
C MET A 388 10.96 12.12 -16.34
N GLU A 389 11.45 12.05 -17.58
CA GLU A 389 11.93 13.23 -18.31
C GLU A 389 10.79 14.21 -18.64
N LYS A 390 9.58 13.72 -18.93
CA LYS A 390 8.38 14.57 -19.06
C LYS A 390 8.09 15.31 -17.76
N LEU A 391 8.10 14.61 -16.63
CA LEU A 391 7.90 15.23 -15.31
C LEU A 391 8.97 16.28 -15.01
N LYS A 392 10.26 15.97 -15.20
CA LYS A 392 11.37 16.92 -14.99
C LYS A 392 11.26 18.13 -15.91
N ARG A 393 10.85 17.95 -17.16
CA ARG A 393 10.65 19.06 -18.12
C ARG A 393 9.54 20.00 -17.63
N GLN A 394 8.41 19.43 -17.21
CA GLN A 394 7.30 20.21 -16.66
C GLN A 394 7.69 20.91 -15.36
N ASN A 395 8.44 20.25 -14.49
CA ASN A 395 8.93 20.83 -13.24
C ASN A 395 9.86 22.03 -13.48
N ARG A 396 10.79 21.91 -14.44
CA ARG A 396 11.64 23.04 -14.87
C ARG A 396 10.80 24.22 -15.37
N ALA A 397 9.79 23.93 -16.17
CA ALA A 397 8.89 24.97 -16.69
C ALA A 397 8.07 25.63 -15.56
N ILE A 398 7.58 24.86 -14.58
CA ILE A 398 6.91 25.40 -13.38
C ILE A 398 7.85 26.35 -12.65
N HIS A 399 9.07 25.90 -12.35
CA HIS A 399 10.06 26.71 -11.63
C HIS A 399 10.37 28.03 -12.36
N THR A 400 10.54 28.00 -13.69
CA THR A 400 10.73 29.22 -14.50
C THR A 400 9.57 30.21 -14.35
N GLN A 401 8.33 29.73 -14.30
CA GLN A 401 7.17 30.60 -14.10
C GLN A 401 7.07 31.12 -12.66
N GLU A 402 7.45 30.31 -11.67
CA GLU A 402 7.51 30.73 -10.25
C GLU A 402 8.52 31.86 -10.05
N VAL A 403 9.72 31.75 -10.62
CA VAL A 403 10.73 32.83 -10.57
C VAL A 403 10.20 34.12 -11.21
N LYS A 404 9.55 34.03 -12.38
CA LYS A 404 8.95 35.20 -13.03
C LYS A 404 7.86 35.84 -12.17
N LYS A 405 7.03 35.02 -11.52
CA LYS A 405 5.99 35.52 -10.62
C LYS A 405 6.61 36.21 -9.40
N ASP A 406 7.64 35.63 -8.79
CA ASP A 406 8.29 36.18 -7.61
C ASP A 406 8.88 37.57 -7.92
N LEU A 407 9.47 37.79 -9.11
CA LEU A 407 9.91 39.11 -9.57
C LEU A 407 8.77 40.13 -9.68
N ILE A 408 7.62 39.72 -10.24
CA ILE A 408 6.43 40.59 -10.35
C ILE A 408 5.86 40.93 -8.97
N ASP A 409 5.86 39.97 -8.05
CA ASP A 409 5.39 40.19 -6.67
C ASP A 409 6.32 41.14 -5.90
N GLU A 410 7.63 41.04 -6.13
CA GLU A 410 8.62 41.97 -5.58
C GLU A 410 8.40 43.40 -6.12
N ASP A 411 8.23 43.55 -7.43
CA ASP A 411 7.89 44.83 -8.07
C ASP A 411 6.59 45.42 -7.51
N LEU A 412 5.57 44.56 -7.30
CA LEU A 412 4.30 44.96 -6.71
C LEU A 412 4.47 45.46 -5.27
N LYS A 413 5.29 44.76 -4.47
CA LYS A 413 5.61 45.14 -3.08
C LYS A 413 6.35 46.48 -3.02
N ASN A 414 7.24 46.73 -3.96
CA ASN A 414 8.00 47.99 -4.07
C ASN A 414 7.15 49.15 -4.63
N CYS A 415 5.94 48.87 -5.14
CA CYS A 415 5.04 49.85 -5.75
C CYS A 415 4.17 50.58 -4.70
N THR A 416 4.81 51.31 -3.78
CA THR A 416 4.14 51.95 -2.62
C THR A 416 3.62 53.37 -2.86
N GLY A 417 4.04 54.03 -3.95
CA GLY A 417 3.74 55.45 -4.19
C GLY A 417 2.24 55.77 -4.36
N LEU A 418 1.82 56.94 -3.86
CA LEU A 418 0.42 57.39 -3.86
C LEU A 418 -0.19 57.44 -5.27
N PHE A 419 0.60 57.78 -6.29
CA PHE A 419 0.18 57.90 -7.70
C PHE A 419 0.38 56.62 -8.53
N GLN A 420 0.82 55.50 -7.93
CA GLN A 420 1.14 54.26 -8.65
C GLN A 420 -0.04 53.28 -8.77
N GLY A 421 -1.28 53.74 -8.54
CA GLY A 421 -2.47 52.88 -8.51
C GLY A 421 -2.69 52.05 -9.79
N LYS A 422 -2.46 52.63 -10.97
CA LYS A 422 -2.58 51.91 -12.25
C LYS A 422 -1.52 50.81 -12.39
N LYS A 423 -0.25 51.14 -12.09
CA LYS A 423 0.87 50.18 -12.13
C LYS A 423 0.66 49.02 -11.14
N ARG A 424 0.20 49.30 -9.91
CA ARG A 424 -0.18 48.26 -8.94
C ARG A 424 -1.23 47.30 -9.49
N LYS A 425 -2.29 47.82 -10.12
CA LYS A 425 -3.36 47.01 -10.70
C LYS A 425 -2.85 46.12 -11.85
N GLU A 426 -1.96 46.64 -12.68
CA GLU A 426 -1.32 45.91 -13.78
C GLU A 426 -0.41 44.78 -13.25
N LEU A 427 0.48 45.08 -12.31
CA LEU A 427 1.35 44.08 -11.66
C LEU A 427 0.54 42.99 -10.95
N GLN A 428 -0.54 43.36 -10.24
CA GLN A 428 -1.44 42.39 -9.62
C GLN A 428 -2.11 41.48 -10.65
N ALA A 429 -2.56 42.01 -11.79
CA ALA A 429 -3.14 41.23 -12.86
C ALA A 429 -2.12 40.25 -13.47
N GLN A 430 -0.87 40.70 -13.65
CA GLN A 430 0.22 39.84 -14.11
C GLN A 430 0.55 38.72 -13.12
N SER A 431 0.67 39.03 -11.82
CA SER A 431 0.87 38.03 -10.76
C SER A 431 -0.24 36.99 -10.76
N ASN A 432 -1.50 37.42 -10.87
CA ASN A 432 -2.66 36.52 -10.94
C ASN A 432 -2.60 35.60 -12.18
N LYS A 433 -2.18 36.12 -13.34
CA LYS A 433 -2.00 35.33 -14.57
C LYS A 433 -0.92 34.27 -14.41
N TYR A 434 0.23 34.62 -13.82
CA TYR A 434 1.27 33.64 -13.50
C TYR A 434 0.78 32.60 -12.50
N ALA A 435 0.06 33.00 -11.45
CA ALA A 435 -0.48 32.09 -10.45
C ALA A 435 -1.43 31.04 -11.07
N GLU A 436 -2.33 31.44 -11.98
CA GLU A 436 -3.22 30.50 -12.67
C GLU A 436 -2.44 29.59 -13.63
N THR A 437 -1.45 30.12 -14.36
CA THR A 437 -0.59 29.32 -15.24
C THR A 437 0.18 28.26 -14.46
N ILE A 438 0.83 28.64 -13.35
CA ILE A 438 1.56 27.72 -12.45
C ILE A 438 0.61 26.64 -11.92
N LYS A 439 -0.61 27.01 -11.52
CA LYS A 439 -1.62 26.07 -11.03
C LYS A 439 -2.00 25.04 -12.08
N ILE A 440 -2.20 25.44 -13.34
CA ILE A 440 -2.48 24.52 -14.46
C ILE A 440 -1.28 23.60 -14.71
N MET A 441 -0.06 24.15 -14.71
CA MET A 441 1.15 23.35 -14.90
C MET A 441 1.37 22.34 -13.77
N LYS A 442 1.11 22.70 -12.51
CA LYS A 442 1.16 21.76 -11.38
C LYS A 442 0.12 20.66 -11.49
N GLN A 443 -1.09 20.96 -11.98
CA GLN A 443 -2.09 19.93 -12.29
C GLN A 443 -1.60 18.94 -13.34
N GLY A 444 -0.92 19.42 -14.38
CA GLY A 444 -0.42 18.55 -15.45
C GLY A 444 0.64 17.54 -15.01
N LEU A 445 1.31 17.71 -13.86
CA LEU A 445 2.22 16.68 -13.32
C LEU A 445 1.49 15.36 -13.06
N SER A 446 0.27 15.44 -12.51
CA SER A 446 -0.57 14.27 -12.25
C SER A 446 -1.06 13.65 -13.56
N HIS A 447 -1.45 14.47 -14.53
CA HIS A 447 -1.92 13.98 -15.85
C HIS A 447 -0.82 13.22 -16.59
N ILE A 448 0.43 13.68 -16.56
CA ILE A 448 1.57 12.99 -17.22
C ILE A 448 1.64 11.51 -16.79
N VAL A 449 1.51 11.21 -15.50
CA VAL A 449 1.63 9.82 -15.03
C VAL A 449 0.33 9.02 -15.24
N GLN A 450 -0.82 9.69 -15.20
CA GLN A 450 -2.13 9.08 -15.44
C GLN A 450 -2.33 8.64 -16.89
N ASP A 451 -1.79 9.38 -17.86
CA ASP A 451 -1.74 8.96 -19.27
C ASP A 451 -1.06 7.59 -19.44
N TYR A 452 -0.15 7.27 -18.52
CA TYR A 452 0.61 6.04 -18.46
C TYR A 452 0.03 4.99 -17.51
N LYS A 453 -1.19 5.22 -16.99
CA LYS A 453 -1.95 4.36 -16.07
C LYS A 453 -1.40 4.28 -14.64
N TYR A 454 -0.54 5.22 -14.24
CA TYR A 454 -0.18 5.38 -12.83
C TYR A 454 -1.17 6.32 -12.13
N PRO A 455 -1.75 5.92 -10.99
CA PRO A 455 -2.81 6.70 -10.34
C PRO A 455 -2.29 8.02 -9.75
N THR A 456 -1.03 8.06 -9.31
CA THR A 456 -0.40 9.23 -8.68
C THR A 456 1.08 9.32 -9.04
N VAL A 457 1.67 10.50 -8.85
CA VAL A 457 3.11 10.72 -9.03
C VAL A 457 3.90 9.87 -8.03
N ASP A 458 3.47 9.78 -6.77
CA ASP A 458 4.13 8.93 -5.75
C ASP A 458 4.17 7.46 -6.18
N ALA A 459 3.06 6.92 -6.71
CA ALA A 459 3.00 5.53 -7.18
C ALA A 459 3.97 5.29 -8.34
N PHE A 460 4.02 6.20 -9.32
CA PHE A 460 4.99 6.13 -10.41
C PHE A 460 6.43 6.20 -9.88
N LEU A 461 6.74 7.14 -8.98
CA LEU A 461 8.10 7.32 -8.47
C LEU A 461 8.61 6.13 -7.66
N GLN A 462 7.73 5.41 -6.96
CA GLN A 462 8.10 4.17 -6.28
C GLN A 462 8.52 3.09 -7.28
N VAL A 463 7.73 2.90 -8.35
CA VAL A 463 8.04 1.95 -9.43
C VAL A 463 9.33 2.36 -10.16
N TYR A 464 9.49 3.66 -10.47
CA TYR A 464 10.69 4.21 -11.09
C TYR A 464 11.95 3.94 -10.25
N LYS A 465 11.91 4.21 -8.94
CA LYS A 465 13.06 4.00 -8.04
C LYS A 465 13.44 2.53 -7.96
N GLN A 466 12.46 1.65 -7.87
CA GLN A 466 12.68 0.21 -7.84
C GLN A 466 13.29 -0.28 -9.17
N GLY A 467 12.69 0.09 -10.30
CA GLY A 467 13.20 -0.30 -11.62
C GLY A 467 14.60 0.24 -11.89
N LYS A 468 14.89 1.48 -11.48
CA LYS A 468 16.24 2.04 -11.54
C LYS A 468 17.24 1.19 -10.77
N SER A 469 16.91 0.83 -9.53
CA SER A 469 17.79 0.04 -8.67
C SER A 469 18.03 -1.36 -9.23
N GLU A 470 17.01 -2.00 -9.79
CA GLU A 470 17.12 -3.31 -10.44
C GLU A 470 17.98 -3.23 -11.71
N TYR A 471 17.78 -2.20 -12.53
CA TYR A 471 18.59 -1.96 -13.73
C TYR A 471 20.06 -1.71 -13.38
N GLU A 472 20.34 -0.82 -12.42
CA GLU A 472 21.71 -0.56 -11.94
C GLU A 472 22.38 -1.83 -11.38
N SER A 473 21.63 -2.66 -10.65
CA SER A 473 22.11 -3.94 -10.15
C SER A 473 22.41 -4.93 -11.27
N TYR A 474 21.55 -5.01 -12.28
CA TYR A 474 21.76 -5.83 -13.47
C TYR A 474 23.01 -5.38 -14.25
N VAL A 475 23.16 -4.09 -14.52
CA VAL A 475 24.33 -3.53 -15.22
C VAL A 475 25.62 -3.88 -14.48
N LYS A 476 25.63 -3.72 -13.15
CA LYS A 476 26.77 -4.09 -12.30
C LYS A 476 27.08 -5.58 -12.37
N ALA A 477 26.09 -6.44 -12.17
CA ALA A 477 26.24 -7.89 -12.22
C ALA A 477 26.73 -8.36 -13.60
N ASN A 478 26.20 -7.78 -14.68
CA ASN A 478 26.58 -8.10 -16.05
C ASN A 478 28.02 -7.65 -16.35
N LYS A 479 28.46 -6.51 -15.82
CA LYS A 479 29.86 -6.04 -15.92
C LYS A 479 30.82 -6.98 -15.19
N GLU A 480 30.47 -7.39 -13.96
CA GLU A 480 31.27 -8.34 -13.16
C GLU A 480 31.35 -9.71 -13.82
N TRP A 481 30.21 -10.22 -14.32
CA TRP A 481 30.15 -11.48 -15.06
C TRP A 481 31.00 -11.43 -16.33
N ASN A 482 30.91 -10.36 -17.12
CA ASN A 482 31.73 -10.20 -18.33
C ASN A 482 33.23 -10.11 -18.02
N SER A 483 33.61 -9.46 -16.92
CA SER A 483 35.02 -9.41 -16.49
C SER A 483 35.56 -10.80 -16.15
N LYS A 484 34.77 -11.63 -15.45
CA LYS A 484 35.20 -12.94 -14.95
C LYS A 484 35.01 -14.08 -15.96
N TYR A 485 33.96 -14.05 -16.76
CA TYR A 485 33.53 -15.15 -17.64
C TYR A 485 33.25 -14.72 -19.09
N GLY A 486 33.40 -13.44 -19.40
CA GLY A 486 33.20 -12.91 -20.75
C GLY A 486 34.27 -13.40 -21.72
N GLU A 487 34.21 -12.88 -22.94
CA GLU A 487 34.79 -13.58 -24.08
C GLU A 487 36.29 -13.82 -24.02
N ASN A 488 36.99 -12.89 -23.39
CA ASN A 488 38.44 -12.87 -23.26
C ASN A 488 38.93 -13.36 -21.90
N SER A 489 38.03 -13.86 -21.03
CA SER A 489 38.40 -14.20 -19.66
C SER A 489 39.20 -15.50 -19.56
N ILE A 490 40.08 -15.56 -18.55
CA ILE A 490 40.89 -16.76 -18.27
C ILE A 490 40.00 -17.95 -17.96
N HIS A 491 38.88 -17.74 -17.24
CA HIS A 491 37.93 -18.81 -16.93
C HIS A 491 37.26 -19.38 -18.18
N ARG A 492 36.91 -18.55 -19.17
CA ARG A 492 36.31 -19.05 -20.42
C ARG A 492 37.33 -19.83 -21.24
N LYS A 493 38.55 -19.30 -21.38
CA LYS A 493 39.66 -20.00 -22.06
C LYS A 493 40.00 -21.34 -21.38
N LEU A 494 39.96 -21.39 -20.04
CA LEU A 494 40.21 -22.61 -19.29
C LEU A 494 39.10 -23.65 -19.49
N ALA A 495 37.83 -23.23 -19.45
CA ALA A 495 36.69 -24.11 -19.71
C ALA A 495 36.70 -24.67 -21.15
N GLU A 496 37.01 -23.84 -22.14
CA GLU A 496 37.17 -24.25 -23.55
C GLU A 496 38.30 -25.29 -23.70
N LYS A 497 39.44 -25.06 -23.06
CA LYS A 497 40.56 -26.01 -23.07
C LYS A 497 40.22 -27.32 -22.36
N GLN A 498 39.50 -27.28 -21.24
CA GLN A 498 39.04 -28.49 -20.55
C GLN A 498 38.06 -29.29 -21.41
N ALA A 499 37.13 -28.63 -22.11
CA ALA A 499 36.23 -29.28 -23.05
C ALA A 499 36.97 -29.89 -24.26
N GLU A 500 37.99 -29.20 -24.78
CA GLU A 500 38.85 -29.71 -25.85
C GLU A 500 39.59 -30.98 -25.42
N VAL A 501 40.14 -31.01 -24.20
CA VAL A 501 40.82 -32.19 -23.64
C VAL A 501 39.84 -33.35 -23.45
N GLN A 502 38.66 -33.10 -22.87
CA GLN A 502 37.63 -34.14 -22.70
C GLN A 502 37.17 -34.74 -24.03
N LYS A 503 37.00 -33.90 -25.06
CA LYS A 503 36.67 -34.37 -26.41
C LYS A 503 37.79 -35.25 -26.99
N ARG A 504 39.05 -34.84 -26.82
CA ARG A 504 40.22 -35.63 -27.26
C ARG A 504 40.32 -36.97 -26.53
N GLU A 505 39.96 -37.02 -25.24
CA GLU A 505 39.94 -38.26 -24.45
C GLU A 505 38.80 -39.18 -24.92
N GLN A 506 37.61 -38.65 -25.17
CA GLN A 506 36.49 -39.41 -25.76
C GLN A 506 36.82 -39.95 -27.16
N ASP A 507 37.47 -39.13 -28.00
CA ASP A 507 37.91 -39.54 -29.34
C ASP A 507 39.07 -40.57 -29.30
N ARG A 508 39.86 -40.59 -28.22
CA ARG A 508 40.90 -41.61 -27.98
C ARG A 508 40.29 -42.95 -27.57
N ASP A 509 39.30 -42.95 -26.68
CA ASP A 509 38.58 -44.17 -26.27
C ASP A 509 37.79 -44.77 -27.45
N PHE A 510 37.30 -43.94 -28.39
CA PHE A 510 36.63 -44.43 -29.60
C PHE A 510 37.60 -45.06 -30.63
N ASN A 511 38.88 -44.69 -30.61
CA ASN A 511 39.90 -45.19 -31.54
C ASN A 511 40.74 -46.37 -31.01
N TYR A 512 40.51 -46.83 -29.78
CA TYR A 512 41.13 -48.06 -29.28
C TYR A 512 40.38 -49.31 -29.80
N ARG A 513 40.59 -49.65 -31.08
CA ARG A 513 40.38 -51.02 -31.56
C ARG A 513 41.60 -51.84 -31.16
N SER A 514 41.39 -52.83 -30.28
CA SER A 514 42.39 -53.84 -29.92
C SER A 514 43.06 -54.41 -31.19
N PRO A 515 44.40 -54.39 -31.30
CA PRO A 515 45.10 -55.03 -32.41
C PRO A 515 44.83 -56.53 -32.39
N SER A 516 44.29 -57.05 -33.51
CA SER A 516 44.10 -58.48 -33.71
C SER A 516 45.42 -59.23 -33.54
N ASP A 517 45.43 -60.18 -32.61
CA ASP A 517 46.51 -61.10 -32.31
C ASP A 517 46.96 -61.85 -33.58
N ARG A 518 48.08 -61.42 -34.16
CA ARG A 518 48.82 -62.18 -35.19
C ARG A 518 49.97 -62.87 -34.47
N GLY A 519 49.72 -64.12 -34.10
CA GLY A 519 50.62 -64.90 -33.26
C GLY A 519 51.90 -65.39 -33.94
N ALA A 520 52.68 -66.15 -33.18
CA ALA A 520 53.49 -67.25 -33.67
C ALA A 520 53.99 -68.11 -32.48
N ARG A 521 53.77 -69.42 -32.61
CA ARG A 521 54.58 -70.57 -32.16
C ARG A 521 55.04 -70.68 -30.70
#